data_AF-A0A922ZWW8-F1
#
_entry.id   AF-A0A922ZWW8-F1
#
_cell.length_a   1.000
_cell.length_b   1.000
_cell.length_c   1.000
_cell.angle_alpha   90.00
_cell.angle_beta   90.00
_cell.angle_gamma   90.00
#
_symmetry.space_group_name_H-M   'P 1'
#
loop_
_entity.id
_entity.type
_entity.pdbx_description
1 polymer ?
#
loop_
_entity_poly.entity_id
_entity_poly.type
_entity_poly.pdbx_seq_one_letter_code
_entity_poly.pdbx_strand_id
1 'polypeptide(L)' 'MKDKIRKLAREKNAIILSHNYQPPEIQDIADLCG' A
#
# COMPACT_ATOMS: atom_id res chain seq x y z
N MET A 1 -1.98 -0.04 -12.19
CA MET A 1 -0.80 0.41 -11.42
C MET A 1 -0.78 -0.20 -10.03
N LYS A 2 -1.89 -0.13 -9.27
CA LYS A 2 -2.06 -0.75 -7.94
C LYS A 2 -1.60 -2.23 -7.88
N ASP A 3 -1.96 -3.05 -8.87
CA ASP A 3 -1.57 -4.47 -8.90
C ASP A 3 -0.06 -4.71 -8.99
N LYS A 4 0.69 -3.83 -9.67
CA LYS A 4 2.15 -3.95 -9.76
C LYS A 4 2.80 -3.71 -8.39
N ILE A 5 2.31 -2.71 -7.65
CA ILE A 5 2.80 -2.38 -6.31
C ILE A 5 2.48 -3.53 -5.34
N ARG A 6 1.25 -4.05 -5.38
CA ARG A 6 0.84 -5.20 -4.53
C ARG A 6 1.62 -6.47 -4.85
N LYS A 7 1.88 -6.74 -6.14
CA LYS A 7 2.72 -7.88 -6.55
C LYS A 7 4.13 -7.75 -5.99
N LEU A 8 4.75 -6.57 -6.11
CA LEU A 8 6.09 -6.31 -5.61
C LEU A 8 6.18 -6.41 -4.08
N ALA A 9 5.17 -5.91 -3.37
CA ALA A 9 5.09 -6.03 -1.91
C ALA A 9 5.07 -7.50 -1.47
N ARG A 10 4.29 -8.35 -2.15
CA ARG A 10 4.26 -9.80 -1.91
C ARG A 10 5.60 -10.48 -2.21
N GLU A 11 6.20 -10.18 -3.36
CA GLU A 11 7.52 -10.73 -3.74
C GLU A 11 8.62 -10.37 -2.73
N LYS A 12 8.50 -9.21 -2.08
CA LYS A 12 9.45 -8.74 -1.06
C LYS A 12 9.05 -9.09 0.37
N ASN A 13 7.94 -9.80 0.58
CA ASN A 13 7.37 -10.05 1.90
C ASN A 13 7.22 -8.77 2.75
N ALA A 14 6.74 -7.70 2.12
CA ALA A 14 6.61 -6.37 2.72
C ALA A 14 5.14 -6.04 3.04
N ILE A 15 4.94 -5.23 4.08
CA ILE A 15 3.66 -4.60 4.43
C ILE A 15 3.68 -3.12 4.01
N ILE A 16 2.51 -2.58 3.66
CA ILE A 16 2.33 -1.18 3.28
C ILE A 16 1.53 -0.47 4.37
N LEU A 17 2.16 0.50 5.03
CA LEU A 17 1.52 1.37 6.01
C LEU A 17 1.31 2.76 5.40
N SER A 18 0.15 3.36 5.62
CA SER A 18 -0.13 4.72 5.14
C SER A 18 -0.50 5.64 6.30
N HIS A 19 0.02 6.88 6.27
CA HIS A 19 -0.47 7.93 7.15
C HIS A 19 -1.90 8.35 6.74
N ASN A 20 -2.73 8.76 7.70
CA ASN A 20 -4.11 9.20 7.45
C ASN A 20 -4.25 10.41 6.49
N TYR A 21 -3.17 11.18 6.28
CA TYR A 21 -3.16 12.35 5.39
C TYR A 21 -2.74 12.05 3.95
N GLN A 22 -2.49 10.78 3.62
CA GLN A 22 -2.14 10.43 2.25
C GLN A 22 -3.37 10.46 1.32
N PRO A 23 -3.18 10.70 0.01
CA PRO A 23 -4.28 10.65 -0.95
C PRO A 23 -5.02 9.30 -0.94
N PRO A 24 -6.33 9.27 -1.26
CA PRO A 24 -7.15 8.05 -1.23
C PRO A 24 -6.55 6.89 -2.05
N GLU A 25 -5.94 7.19 -3.18
CA GLU A 25 -5.31 6.18 -4.04
C GLU A 25 -4.12 5.46 -3.39
N ILE A 26 -3.47 6.09 -2.40
CA ILE A 26 -2.40 5.50 -1.60
C ILE A 26 -2.99 4.71 -0.43
N GLN A 27 -4.05 5.21 0.20
CA GLN A 27 -4.73 4.50 1.28
C GLN A 27 -5.33 3.17 0.78
N ASP A 28 -5.88 3.16 -0.43
CA ASP A 28 -6.43 1.96 -1.09
C ASP A 28 -5.42 0.82 -1.26
N ILE A 29 -4.12 1.14 -1.30
CA ILE A 29 -3.05 0.13 -1.46
C ILE A 29 -2.38 -0.24 -0.13
N ALA A 30 -2.76 0.38 0.99
CA ALA A 30 -2.19 0.07 2.29
C ALA A 30 -2.81 -1.19 2.90
N ASP A 31 -2.06 -1.89 3.74
CA ASP A 31 -2.56 -2.96 4.60
C ASP A 31 -3.17 -2.40 5.89
N LEU A 32 -2.64 -1.26 6.34
CA LEU A 32 -3.14 -0.52 7.49
C LEU A 32 -2.93 0.98 7.28
N CYS A 33 -3.92 1.77 7.68
CA CYS A 33 -3.84 3.23 7.75
C CYS A 33 -3.81 3.67 9.22
N GLY A 34 -3.03 4.71 9.52
CA GLY A 34 -2.86 5.23 10.87
C GLY A 34 -2.30 6.65 10.91
#